data_AF-A0A8J7XT01-F1
#
_entry.id   AF-A0A8J7XT01-F1
#
_cell.length_a   1.000
_cell.length_b   1.000
_cell.length_c   1.000
_cell.angle_alpha   90.00
_cell.angle_beta   90.00
_cell.angle_gamma   90.00
#
_symmetry.space_group_name_H-M   'P 1'
#
loop_
_entity.id
_entity.type
_entity.pdbx_description
1 polymer ?
#
loop_
_entity_poly.entity_id
_entity_poly.type
_entity_poly.pdbx_seq_one_letter_code
_entity_poly.pdbx_strand_id
1 'polypeptide(L)'
;MTWQDQLLGNEKLQAFVDYTRGKSKSTQFTYLYYLKQLCDFFEVEYSEFDPSTFTQENYDAFFRGRSKDLKNSSINLVSNVINVLSKVYGLGINTRLLKETDKTSDYVTFEEIQEIINKADKEAAAVATFIFCTGLRPVSVLSLKKSQLMLNTDHPYLKNVLLKGGRHQDIIIMYPDLVKPLLTWYLQYKSQTVEGYEENDFVFVSQRGITTDSYIYHLVRTCSRILGRNVSPRMLRKGLGIHTKELGLQDEVRRMIMGHSDVKTTIEAYSEYSVKDVAREIAMKVTPQSGPSPVSRGKQLYEPQNMNQEQCPFCGGGVEHNMLLCPHCWQEIKLICENCKGFINVGWKKCVYCGADVKKKPKYEKGLT
;
A
#
# COMPACT_ATOMS: atom_id res chain seq x y z
N MET A 1 14.17 34.90 14.29
CA MET A 1 14.26 33.43 14.48
C MET A 1 13.07 32.79 13.78
N THR A 2 13.28 31.73 12.99
CA THR A 2 12.15 31.03 12.36
C THR A 2 11.35 30.24 13.41
N TRP A 3 10.09 29.89 13.12
CA TRP A 3 9.30 29.04 14.04
C TRP A 3 9.98 27.69 14.32
N GLN A 4 10.78 27.19 13.37
CA GLN A 4 11.55 25.96 13.53
C GLN A 4 12.67 26.15 14.55
N ASP A 5 13.42 27.25 14.45
CA ASP A 5 14.51 27.56 15.37
C ASP A 5 13.98 27.73 16.80
N GLN A 6 12.80 28.35 16.95
CA GLN A 6 12.16 28.54 18.26
C GLN A 6 11.72 27.21 18.88
N LEU A 7 11.10 26.32 18.11
CA LEU A 7 10.73 24.98 18.61
C LEU A 7 11.98 24.12 18.91
N LEU A 8 13.00 24.17 18.05
CA LEU A 8 14.23 23.38 18.25
C LEU A 8 15.06 23.90 19.43
N GLY A 9 15.02 25.20 19.71
CA GLY A 9 15.69 25.84 20.83
C GLY A 9 14.91 25.80 22.15
N ASN A 10 13.68 25.29 22.16
CA ASN A 10 12.86 25.20 23.36
C ASN A 10 13.39 24.09 24.29
N GLU A 11 13.82 24.47 25.50
CA GLU A 11 14.40 23.57 26.50
C GLU A 11 13.41 22.49 26.98
N LYS A 12 12.13 22.84 27.09
CA LYS A 12 11.05 21.94 27.53
C LYS A 12 10.72 20.90 26.45
N LEU A 13 11.09 21.16 25.19
CA LEU A 13 10.82 20.27 24.05
C LEU A 13 11.97 19.29 23.72
N GLN A 14 13.12 19.38 24.40
CA GLN A 14 14.33 18.64 24.00
C GLN A 14 14.14 17.12 23.91
N ALA A 15 13.41 16.51 24.86
CA ALA A 15 13.15 15.06 24.82
C ALA A 15 12.40 14.62 23.54
N PHE A 16 11.47 15.46 23.05
CA PHE A 16 10.77 15.19 21.78
C PHE A 16 11.69 15.44 20.58
N VAL A 17 12.48 16.51 20.61
CA VAL A 17 13.47 16.79 19.55
C VAL A 17 14.44 15.61 19.41
N ASP A 18 14.98 15.11 20.52
CA ASP A 18 15.86 13.94 20.56
C ASP A 18 15.20 12.69 20.01
N TYR A 19 13.94 12.43 20.37
CA TYR A 19 13.16 11.34 19.78
C TYR A 19 13.07 11.46 18.24
N THR A 20 12.89 12.67 17.72
CA THR A 20 12.76 12.90 16.27
C THR A 20 14.10 12.84 15.51
N ARG A 21 15.25 13.05 16.17
CA ARG A 21 16.58 12.99 15.53
C ARG A 21 16.85 11.65 14.84
N GLY A 22 16.30 10.55 15.37
CA GLY A 22 16.36 9.22 14.75
C GLY A 22 15.47 9.03 13.50
N LYS A 23 14.74 10.05 13.05
CA LYS A 23 13.84 10.00 11.89
C LYS A 23 14.42 10.74 10.68
N SER A 24 13.85 10.54 9.50
CA SER A 24 14.24 11.29 8.30
C SER A 24 13.99 12.79 8.46
N LYS A 25 14.76 13.65 7.78
CA LYS A 25 14.57 15.11 7.77
C LYS A 25 13.12 15.52 7.43
N SER A 26 12.49 14.83 6.48
CA SER A 26 11.08 15.05 6.13
C SER A 26 10.12 14.71 7.27
N THR A 27 10.39 13.64 8.02
CA THR A 27 9.58 13.24 9.18
C THR A 27 9.78 14.24 10.33
N GLN A 28 11.02 14.66 10.59
CA GLN A 28 11.32 15.69 11.59
C GLN A 28 10.55 16.99 11.28
N PHE A 29 10.63 17.47 10.03
CA PHE A 29 9.88 18.64 9.59
C PHE A 29 8.36 18.46 9.79
N THR A 30 7.83 17.29 9.43
CA THR A 30 6.40 16.99 9.58
C THR A 30 5.97 17.07 11.05
N TYR A 31 6.78 16.52 11.96
CA TYR A 31 6.48 16.53 13.41
C TYR A 31 6.49 17.95 13.95
N LEU A 32 7.54 18.73 13.64
CA LEU A 32 7.64 20.13 14.05
C LEU A 32 6.49 20.97 13.46
N TYR A 33 6.10 20.73 12.21
CA TYR A 33 4.98 21.42 11.57
C TYR A 33 3.65 21.17 12.28
N TYR A 34 3.41 19.95 12.79
CA TYR A 34 2.20 19.67 13.57
C TYR A 34 2.25 20.22 14.98
N LEU A 35 3.44 20.29 15.60
CA LEU A 35 3.61 21.05 16.85
C LEU A 35 3.35 22.54 16.65
N LYS A 36 3.83 23.13 15.54
CA LYS A 36 3.51 24.51 15.18
C LYS A 36 2.01 24.73 15.11
N GLN A 37 1.26 23.82 14.47
CA GLN A 37 -0.20 23.92 14.41
C GLN A 37 -0.88 23.83 15.78
N LEU A 38 -0.32 23.07 16.72
CA LEU A 38 -0.81 23.01 18.10
C LEU A 38 -0.56 24.34 18.82
N CYS A 39 0.66 24.85 18.77
CA CYS A 39 1.03 26.17 19.31
C CYS A 39 0.13 27.28 18.74
N ASP A 40 -0.04 27.33 17.41
CA ASP A 40 -0.90 28.31 16.74
C ASP A 40 -2.36 28.21 17.20
N PHE A 41 -2.86 27.00 17.48
CA PHE A 41 -4.25 26.79 17.90
C PHE A 41 -4.50 27.24 19.33
N PHE A 42 -3.52 27.07 20.22
CA PHE A 42 -3.61 27.49 21.62
C PHE A 42 -3.02 28.87 21.88
N GLU A 43 -2.59 29.58 20.84
CA GLU A 43 -1.93 30.89 20.92
C GLU A 43 -0.72 30.89 21.87
N VAL A 44 0.05 29.79 21.82
CA VAL A 44 1.26 29.59 22.64
C VAL A 44 2.50 29.93 21.82
N GLU A 45 3.37 30.77 22.36
CA GLU A 45 4.68 31.06 21.78
C GLU A 45 5.53 29.79 21.65
N TYR A 46 6.20 29.63 20.50
CA TYR A 46 6.90 28.38 20.18
C TYR A 46 8.06 28.07 21.14
N SER A 47 8.74 29.10 21.63
CA SER A 47 9.82 28.99 22.61
C SER A 47 9.32 28.62 24.00
N GLU A 48 8.05 28.86 24.31
CA GLU A 48 7.45 28.65 25.64
C GLU A 48 6.58 27.39 25.72
N PHE A 49 6.32 26.73 24.59
CA PHE A 49 5.52 25.51 24.54
C PHE A 49 6.03 24.46 25.54
N ASP A 50 5.19 24.10 26.49
CA ASP A 50 5.50 23.08 27.51
C ASP A 50 4.63 21.84 27.28
N PRO A 51 5.21 20.74 26.76
CA PRO A 51 4.49 19.48 26.57
C PRO A 51 3.86 18.92 27.85
N SER A 52 4.43 19.19 29.02
CA SER A 52 3.96 18.67 30.31
C SER A 52 2.62 19.24 30.73
N THR A 53 2.29 20.43 30.23
CA THR A 53 1.01 21.10 30.48
C THR A 53 -0.11 20.63 29.54
N PHE A 54 0.23 19.84 28.51
CA PHE A 54 -0.71 19.41 27.50
C PHE A 54 -1.58 18.24 28.01
N THR A 55 -2.88 18.48 28.18
CA THR A 55 -3.83 17.54 28.78
C THR A 55 -4.76 16.87 27.77
N GLN A 56 -5.56 15.89 28.23
CA GLN A 56 -6.64 15.30 27.44
C GLN A 56 -7.66 16.35 26.97
N GLU A 57 -7.94 17.38 27.78
CA GLU A 57 -8.87 18.46 27.42
C GLU A 57 -8.32 19.29 26.26
N ASN A 58 -7.02 19.58 26.27
CA ASN A 58 -6.36 20.26 25.16
C ASN A 58 -6.44 19.42 23.89
N TYR A 59 -6.13 18.11 23.96
CA TYR A 59 -6.28 17.22 22.80
C TYR A 59 -7.70 17.23 22.24
N ASP A 60 -8.71 17.05 23.10
CA ASP A 60 -10.11 17.00 22.69
C ASP A 60 -10.59 18.34 22.11
N ALA A 61 -10.11 19.48 22.65
CA ALA A 61 -10.38 20.80 22.11
C ALA A 61 -9.78 20.99 20.72
N PHE A 62 -8.50 20.65 20.54
CA PHE A 62 -7.82 20.71 19.24
C PHE A 62 -8.51 19.80 18.21
N PHE A 63 -8.82 18.56 18.59
CA PHE A 63 -9.45 17.59 17.70
C PHE A 63 -10.83 18.06 17.24
N ARG A 64 -11.68 18.55 18.16
CA ARG A 64 -13.00 19.10 17.80
C ARG A 64 -12.89 20.35 16.92
N GLY A 65 -11.95 21.24 17.24
CA GLY A 65 -11.74 22.48 16.48
C GLY A 65 -11.31 22.20 15.04
N ARG A 66 -10.31 21.34 14.85
CA ARG A 66 -9.70 21.11 13.53
C ARG A 66 -10.34 20.00 12.70
N SER A 67 -11.11 19.08 13.31
CA SER A 67 -11.75 17.97 12.58
C SER A 67 -12.78 18.44 11.54
N LYS A 68 -13.32 19.65 11.69
CA LYS A 68 -14.24 20.25 10.71
C LYS A 68 -13.52 20.86 9.51
N ASP A 69 -12.30 21.36 9.72
CA ASP A 69 -11.57 22.15 8.72
C ASP A 69 -10.54 21.32 7.94
N LEU A 70 -10.05 20.23 8.54
CA LEU A 70 -8.99 19.40 7.98
C LEU A 70 -9.51 18.04 7.52
N LYS A 71 -8.82 17.46 6.52
CA LYS A 71 -9.05 16.07 6.09
C LYS A 71 -8.74 15.10 7.23
N ASN A 72 -9.48 13.98 7.30
CA ASN A 72 -9.27 12.91 8.29
C ASN A 72 -7.80 12.46 8.37
N SER A 73 -7.13 12.32 7.24
CA SER A 73 -5.71 11.91 7.19
C SER A 73 -4.76 12.92 7.84
N SER A 74 -5.05 14.22 7.73
CA SER A 74 -4.30 15.27 8.42
C SER A 74 -4.53 15.22 9.93
N ILE A 75 -5.78 15.02 10.37
CA ILE A 75 -6.13 14.88 11.80
C ILE A 75 -5.50 13.61 12.41
N ASN A 76 -5.50 12.51 11.66
CA ASN A 76 -4.83 11.28 12.06
C ASN A 76 -3.33 11.48 12.24
N LEU A 77 -2.70 12.27 11.35
CA LEU A 77 -1.27 12.57 11.47
C LEU A 77 -0.96 13.45 12.68
N VAL A 78 -1.78 14.46 12.96
CA VAL A 78 -1.66 15.25 14.21
C VAL A 78 -1.84 14.35 15.43
N SER A 79 -2.87 13.50 15.44
CA SER A 79 -3.15 12.59 16.55
C SER A 79 -1.99 11.61 16.78
N ASN A 80 -1.32 11.16 15.72
CA ASN A 80 -0.09 10.37 15.84
C ASN A 80 1.07 11.17 16.45
N VAL A 81 1.25 12.44 16.08
CA VAL A 81 2.26 13.32 16.69
C VAL A 81 1.98 13.54 18.17
N ILE A 82 0.72 13.79 18.55
CA ILE A 82 0.30 13.94 19.94
C ILE A 82 0.47 12.63 20.72
N ASN A 83 0.22 11.47 20.09
CA ASN A 83 0.47 10.18 20.71
C ASN A 83 1.96 9.98 21.00
N VAL A 84 2.85 10.40 20.08
CA VAL A 84 4.30 10.39 20.33
C VAL A 84 4.64 11.34 21.48
N LEU A 85 4.11 12.57 21.46
CA LEU A 85 4.31 13.56 22.51
C LEU A 85 3.89 12.99 23.89
N SER A 86 2.70 12.39 23.96
CA SER A 86 2.18 11.76 25.17
C SER A 86 3.04 10.60 25.67
N LYS A 87 3.70 9.85 24.78
CA LYS A 87 4.61 8.77 25.17
C LYS A 87 5.94 9.29 25.67
N VAL A 88 6.48 10.32 25.04
CA VAL A 88 7.77 10.93 25.42
C VAL A 88 7.66 11.60 26.79
N TYR A 89 6.54 12.25 27.09
CA TYR A 89 6.32 12.99 28.34
C TYR A 89 5.42 12.29 29.36
N GLY A 90 4.92 11.08 29.08
CA GLY A 90 4.09 10.33 30.02
C GLY A 90 2.71 10.94 30.31
N LEU A 91 2.11 11.64 29.35
CA LEU A 91 0.91 12.47 29.55
C LEU A 91 -0.41 11.69 29.68
N GLY A 92 -0.43 10.40 29.37
CA GLY A 92 -1.64 9.56 29.43
C GLY A 92 -2.76 9.96 28.46
N ILE A 93 -2.45 10.61 27.33
CA ILE A 93 -3.44 11.12 26.38
C ILE A 93 -3.96 10.00 25.48
N ASN A 94 -5.28 9.83 25.49
CA ASN A 94 -6.00 8.90 24.63
C ASN A 94 -6.34 9.58 23.30
N THR A 95 -5.47 9.34 22.31
CA THR A 95 -5.67 9.83 20.94
C THR A 95 -6.67 8.97 20.17
N ARG A 96 -7.43 9.62 19.28
CA ARG A 96 -8.46 9.03 18.41
C ARG A 96 -8.00 9.09 16.97
N LEU A 97 -8.31 8.03 16.21
CA LEU A 97 -8.10 8.00 14.77
C LEU A 97 -9.44 7.97 14.06
N LEU A 98 -9.61 8.89 13.10
CA LEU A 98 -10.78 8.94 12.24
C LEU A 98 -10.66 7.86 11.17
N LYS A 99 -11.75 7.10 10.98
CA LYS A 99 -11.84 6.12 9.92
C LYS A 99 -11.72 6.83 8.56
N GLU A 100 -10.81 6.34 7.73
CA GLU A 100 -10.72 6.75 6.33
C GLU A 100 -11.62 5.84 5.50
N THR A 101 -12.43 6.44 4.63
CA THR A 101 -13.20 5.71 3.61
C THR A 101 -12.62 6.09 2.26
N ASP A 102 -12.24 5.09 1.48
CA ASP A 102 -11.66 5.31 0.17
C ASP A 102 -12.75 5.75 -0.80
N LYS A 103 -12.68 7.00 -1.26
CA LYS A 103 -13.53 7.45 -2.36
C LYS A 103 -12.94 6.96 -3.68
N THR A 104 -13.79 6.72 -4.68
CA THR A 104 -13.35 6.39 -6.04
C THR A 104 -12.41 7.45 -6.63
N SER A 105 -12.57 8.71 -6.21
CA SER A 105 -11.66 9.81 -6.55
C SER A 105 -10.24 9.67 -6.00
N ASP A 106 -9.99 8.77 -5.05
CA ASP A 106 -8.73 8.68 -4.32
C ASP A 106 -7.73 7.68 -4.92
N TYR A 107 -8.13 6.95 -5.95
CA TYR A 107 -7.29 5.96 -6.65
C TYR A 107 -7.57 5.99 -8.15
N VAL A 108 -6.72 5.34 -8.94
CA VAL A 108 -6.96 5.12 -10.38
C VAL A 108 -7.51 3.70 -10.53
N THR A 109 -8.61 3.52 -11.25
CA THR A 109 -9.21 2.22 -11.54
C THR A 109 -8.46 1.49 -12.66
N PHE A 110 -8.74 0.20 -12.86
CA PHE A 110 -8.13 -0.54 -13.98
C PHE A 110 -8.60 -0.01 -15.34
N GLU A 111 -9.86 0.41 -15.44
CA GLU A 111 -10.45 1.02 -16.63
C GLU A 111 -9.78 2.36 -16.96
N GLU A 112 -9.54 3.20 -15.95
CA GLU A 112 -8.82 4.47 -16.12
C GLU A 112 -7.35 4.26 -16.52
N ILE A 113 -6.71 3.16 -16.12
CA ILE A 113 -5.40 2.78 -16.66
C ILE A 113 -5.47 2.49 -18.14
N GLN A 114 -6.47 1.75 -18.61
CA GLN A 114 -6.67 1.53 -20.04
C GLN A 114 -6.87 2.85 -20.78
N GLU A 115 -7.63 3.79 -20.18
CA GLU A 115 -7.80 5.13 -20.75
C GLU A 115 -6.48 5.91 -20.84
N ILE A 116 -5.65 5.86 -19.79
CA ILE A 116 -4.30 6.46 -19.80
C ILE A 116 -3.43 5.84 -20.89
N ILE A 117 -3.42 4.51 -21.04
CA ILE A 117 -2.65 3.79 -22.07
C ILE A 117 -3.05 4.27 -23.47
N ASN A 118 -4.35 4.50 -23.70
CA ASN A 118 -4.89 4.84 -25.01
C ASN A 118 -4.77 6.33 -25.38
N LYS A 119 -4.78 7.24 -24.39
CA LYS A 119 -4.92 8.68 -24.64
C LYS A 119 -3.76 9.55 -24.15
N ALA A 120 -2.95 9.07 -23.20
CA ALA A 120 -1.84 9.86 -22.67
C ALA A 120 -0.64 9.85 -23.62
N ASP A 121 0.31 10.76 -23.38
CA ASP A 121 1.64 10.64 -23.95
C ASP A 121 2.25 9.28 -23.57
N LYS A 122 2.94 8.64 -24.52
CA LYS A 122 3.35 7.25 -24.39
C LYS A 122 4.40 7.04 -23.29
N GLU A 123 5.21 8.06 -23.00
CA GLU A 123 6.15 8.05 -21.86
C GLU A 123 5.40 8.08 -20.53
N ALA A 124 4.41 8.96 -20.42
CA ALA A 124 3.55 9.03 -19.24
C ALA A 124 2.75 7.74 -19.05
N ALA A 125 2.20 7.16 -20.13
CA ALA A 125 1.48 5.90 -20.12
C ALA A 125 2.37 4.74 -19.64
N ALA A 126 3.61 4.65 -20.12
CA ALA A 126 4.55 3.62 -19.70
C ALA A 126 4.86 3.70 -18.20
N VAL A 127 5.17 4.89 -17.68
CA VAL A 127 5.48 5.10 -16.25
C VAL A 127 4.24 4.85 -15.38
N ALA A 128 3.08 5.38 -15.76
CA ALA A 128 1.85 5.22 -15.00
C ALA A 128 1.39 3.76 -14.94
N THR A 129 1.40 3.06 -16.08
CA THR A 129 1.05 1.64 -16.17
C THR A 129 2.02 0.78 -15.38
N PHE A 130 3.32 1.08 -15.45
CA PHE A 130 4.33 0.37 -14.66
C PHE A 130 4.10 0.53 -13.15
N ILE A 131 3.88 1.75 -12.66
CA ILE A 131 3.58 2.00 -11.24
C ILE A 131 2.30 1.26 -10.82
N PHE A 132 1.25 1.34 -11.62
CA PHE A 132 0.00 0.66 -11.33
C PHE A 132 0.22 -0.86 -11.29
N CYS A 133 0.83 -1.45 -12.30
CA CYS A 133 0.92 -2.91 -12.44
C CYS A 133 1.96 -3.57 -11.52
N THR A 134 2.95 -2.82 -11.05
CA THR A 134 3.95 -3.32 -10.07
C THR A 134 3.61 -2.91 -8.64
N GLY A 135 2.67 -1.96 -8.50
CA GLY A 135 2.33 -1.34 -7.24
C GLY A 135 3.48 -0.56 -6.62
N LEU A 136 4.63 -0.33 -7.26
CA LEU A 136 5.81 0.26 -6.61
C LEU A 136 5.60 1.69 -6.08
N ARG A 137 6.32 2.05 -5.02
CA ARG A 137 6.40 3.46 -4.55
C ARG A 137 7.32 4.26 -5.48
N PRO A 138 7.13 5.59 -5.60
CA PRO A 138 8.03 6.43 -6.40
C PRO A 138 9.51 6.19 -6.10
N VAL A 139 9.90 6.18 -4.83
CA VAL A 139 11.28 5.91 -4.40
C VAL A 139 11.86 4.60 -4.96
N SER A 140 11.04 3.56 -5.08
CA SER A 140 11.45 2.25 -5.63
C SER A 140 11.54 2.30 -7.16
N VAL A 141 10.64 3.03 -7.82
CA VAL A 141 10.68 3.26 -9.27
C VAL A 141 11.93 4.06 -9.67
N LEU A 142 12.28 5.07 -8.88
CA LEU A 142 13.48 5.90 -9.09
C LEU A 142 14.78 5.09 -9.01
N SER A 143 14.83 4.10 -8.11
CA SER A 143 16.03 3.28 -7.88
C SER A 143 16.09 2.01 -8.74
N LEU A 144 15.09 1.76 -9.59
CA LEU A 144 14.99 0.51 -10.35
C LEU A 144 16.05 0.46 -11.46
N LYS A 145 16.85 -0.60 -11.46
CA LYS A 145 17.88 -0.87 -12.47
C LYS A 145 17.38 -1.79 -13.58
N LYS A 146 17.91 -1.63 -14.80
CA LYS A 146 17.63 -2.48 -15.97
C LYS A 146 17.92 -3.95 -15.68
N SER A 147 19.00 -4.25 -14.95
CA SER A 147 19.38 -5.61 -14.54
C SER A 147 18.37 -6.30 -13.61
N GLN A 148 17.44 -5.55 -13.01
CA GLN A 148 16.37 -6.09 -12.16
C GLN A 148 15.13 -6.50 -12.95
N LEU A 149 15.04 -6.21 -14.25
CA LEU A 149 13.90 -6.51 -15.10
C LEU A 149 13.92 -7.96 -15.61
N MET A 150 13.22 -8.87 -14.94
CA MET A 150 13.11 -10.27 -15.35
C MET A 150 11.90 -10.45 -16.26
N LEU A 151 12.02 -10.03 -17.52
CA LEU A 151 10.91 -9.99 -18.49
C LEU A 151 10.77 -11.26 -19.35
N ASN A 152 11.87 -11.99 -19.56
CA ASN A 152 11.93 -13.16 -20.46
C ASN A 152 11.62 -14.46 -19.70
N THR A 153 10.52 -14.46 -18.95
CA THR A 153 10.02 -15.61 -18.19
C THR A 153 8.50 -15.71 -18.37
N ASP A 154 7.94 -16.88 -18.08
CA ASP A 154 6.48 -17.11 -18.11
C ASP A 154 5.72 -16.16 -17.17
N HIS A 155 6.38 -15.77 -16.08
CA HIS A 155 5.85 -14.85 -15.07
C HIS A 155 6.85 -13.71 -14.83
N PRO A 156 6.72 -12.60 -15.57
CA PRO A 156 7.62 -11.46 -15.47
C PRO A 156 7.60 -10.82 -14.08
N TYR A 157 8.77 -10.46 -13.58
CA TYR A 157 8.93 -9.86 -12.26
C TYR A 157 10.13 -8.92 -12.19
N LEU A 158 10.22 -8.16 -11.11
CA LEU A 158 11.34 -7.31 -10.77
C LEU A 158 12.12 -7.97 -9.64
N LYS A 159 13.42 -8.18 -9.86
CA LYS A 159 14.28 -8.87 -8.90
C LYS A 159 14.86 -7.90 -7.88
N ASN A 160 14.76 -8.27 -6.60
CA ASN A 160 15.44 -7.63 -5.47
C ASN A 160 15.29 -6.09 -5.45
N VAL A 161 14.06 -5.59 -5.58
CA VAL A 161 13.76 -4.15 -5.65
C VAL A 161 13.93 -3.48 -4.30
N LEU A 162 14.60 -2.33 -4.24
CA LEU A 162 14.72 -1.52 -3.04
C LEU A 162 13.35 -0.94 -2.64
N LEU A 163 12.93 -1.23 -1.41
CA LEU A 163 11.69 -0.77 -0.79
C LEU A 163 11.97 0.25 0.32
N LYS A 164 10.91 0.91 0.78
CA LYS A 164 10.99 1.83 1.92
C LYS A 164 11.57 1.11 3.15
N GLY A 165 12.53 1.76 3.80
CA GLY A 165 13.21 1.26 5.00
C GLY A 165 14.46 0.42 4.70
N GLY A 166 14.99 0.45 3.47
CA GLY A 166 16.20 -0.28 3.09
C GLY A 166 16.00 -1.77 2.79
N ARG A 167 14.75 -2.23 2.82
CA ARG A 167 14.39 -3.62 2.51
C ARG A 167 14.48 -3.89 1.00
N HIS A 168 14.66 -5.16 0.65
CA HIS A 168 14.60 -5.59 -0.74
C HIS A 168 13.66 -6.78 -0.91
N GLN A 169 12.94 -6.83 -2.03
CA GLN A 169 12.01 -7.92 -2.33
C GLN A 169 11.84 -8.09 -3.84
N ASP A 170 11.57 -9.31 -4.29
CA ASP A 170 11.04 -9.54 -5.63
C ASP A 170 9.60 -9.03 -5.73
N ILE A 171 9.29 -8.33 -6.83
CA ILE A 171 7.99 -7.70 -7.08
C ILE A 171 7.42 -8.23 -8.39
N ILE A 172 6.19 -8.75 -8.33
CA ILE A 172 5.54 -9.33 -9.51
C ILE A 172 4.92 -8.22 -10.35
N ILE A 173 5.01 -8.38 -11.67
CA ILE A 173 4.37 -7.50 -12.64
C ILE A 173 2.98 -8.06 -12.91
N MET A 174 1.95 -7.40 -12.41
CA MET A 174 0.57 -7.69 -12.80
C MET A 174 0.37 -7.29 -14.26
N TYR A 175 -0.48 -8.00 -15.01
CA TYR A 175 -0.79 -7.67 -16.40
C TYR A 175 0.47 -7.42 -17.28
N PRO A 176 1.40 -8.40 -17.36
CA PRO A 176 2.64 -8.23 -18.11
C PRO A 176 2.41 -7.86 -19.59
N ASP A 177 1.28 -8.26 -20.17
CA ASP A 177 0.92 -7.93 -21.56
C ASP A 177 0.64 -6.44 -21.77
N LEU A 178 0.27 -5.70 -20.71
CA LEU A 178 0.17 -4.24 -20.75
C LEU A 178 1.55 -3.59 -20.53
N VAL A 179 2.33 -4.12 -19.59
CA VAL A 179 3.58 -3.51 -19.14
C VAL A 179 4.70 -3.72 -20.16
N LYS A 180 4.88 -4.93 -20.68
CA LYS A 180 5.99 -5.30 -21.55
C LYS A 180 6.06 -4.41 -22.80
N PRO A 181 5.00 -4.22 -23.60
CA PRO A 181 5.09 -3.41 -24.82
C PRO A 181 5.43 -1.95 -24.53
N LEU A 182 4.84 -1.37 -23.48
CA LEU A 182 5.10 0.00 -23.06
C LEU A 182 6.52 0.18 -22.54
N LEU A 183 7.00 -0.77 -21.72
CA LEU A 183 8.34 -0.74 -21.15
C LEU A 183 9.41 -0.93 -22.24
N THR A 184 9.21 -1.88 -23.16
CA THR A 184 10.11 -2.08 -24.31
C THR A 184 10.20 -0.82 -25.16
N TRP A 185 9.05 -0.20 -25.48
CA TRP A 185 9.05 1.07 -26.20
C TRP A 185 9.77 2.16 -25.42
N TYR A 186 9.53 2.28 -24.11
CA TYR A 186 10.14 3.31 -23.26
C TYR A 186 11.68 3.18 -23.24
N LEU A 187 12.20 1.95 -23.09
CA LEU A 187 13.64 1.70 -23.11
C LEU A 187 14.26 2.09 -24.45
N GLN A 188 13.62 1.72 -25.57
CA GLN A 188 14.07 2.11 -26.92
C GLN A 188 14.02 3.62 -27.13
N TYR A 189 12.94 4.26 -26.72
CA TYR A 189 12.77 5.71 -26.82
C TYR A 189 13.86 6.45 -26.03
N LYS A 190 14.20 6.00 -24.82
CA LYS A 190 15.25 6.61 -24.00
C LYS A 190 16.64 6.38 -24.57
N SER A 191 16.91 5.20 -25.11
CA SER A 191 18.16 4.91 -25.84
C SER A 191 18.41 5.88 -26.99
N GLN A 192 17.35 6.28 -27.69
CA GLN A 192 17.44 7.20 -28.83
C GLN A 192 17.47 8.68 -28.45
N THR A 193 16.94 9.05 -27.28
CA THR A 193 16.69 10.47 -26.92
C THR A 193 17.52 10.97 -25.74
N VAL A 194 18.20 10.08 -25.02
CA VAL A 194 19.01 10.42 -23.86
C VAL A 194 20.43 9.90 -24.07
N GLU A 195 21.37 10.85 -24.19
CA GLU A 195 22.79 10.54 -24.31
C GLU A 195 23.28 9.71 -23.11
N GLY A 196 24.04 8.64 -23.38
CA GLY A 196 24.57 7.74 -22.36
C GLY A 196 23.55 6.83 -21.67
N TYR A 197 22.33 6.68 -22.22
CA TYR A 197 21.29 5.85 -21.60
C TYR A 197 21.60 4.35 -21.64
N GLU A 198 22.34 3.88 -22.64
CA GLU A 198 22.73 2.47 -22.72
C GLU A 198 23.61 2.06 -21.53
N GLU A 199 24.56 2.91 -21.16
CA GLU A 199 25.47 2.73 -20.02
C GLU A 199 24.82 3.06 -18.67
N ASN A 200 23.72 3.81 -18.65
CA ASN A 200 23.00 4.15 -17.43
C ASN A 200 22.31 2.91 -16.85
N ASP A 201 22.54 2.58 -15.57
CA ASP A 201 21.91 1.41 -14.94
C ASP A 201 20.38 1.53 -14.78
N PHE A 202 19.85 2.74 -14.66
CA PHE A 202 18.47 2.99 -14.23
C PHE A 202 17.45 2.86 -15.37
N VAL A 203 16.28 2.32 -15.06
CA VAL A 203 15.19 2.15 -16.03
C VAL A 203 14.59 3.50 -16.38
N PHE A 204 14.01 4.20 -15.42
CA PHE A 204 13.33 5.46 -15.66
C PHE A 204 14.30 6.61 -15.44
N VAL A 205 14.50 7.50 -16.41
CA VAL A 205 15.38 8.68 -16.33
C VAL A 205 14.76 9.86 -17.08
N SER A 206 15.04 11.08 -16.64
CA SER A 206 14.66 12.29 -17.39
C SER A 206 15.55 12.49 -18.63
N GLN A 207 15.25 13.49 -19.46
CA GLN A 207 16.11 13.85 -20.61
C GLN A 207 17.54 14.23 -20.24
N ARG A 208 17.81 14.53 -18.96
CA ARG A 208 19.16 14.78 -18.44
C ARG A 208 19.89 13.51 -18.00
N GLY A 209 19.31 12.32 -18.22
CA GLY A 209 19.86 11.04 -17.74
C GLY A 209 19.71 10.79 -16.24
N ILE A 210 19.13 11.72 -15.49
CA ILE A 210 18.94 11.64 -14.04
C ILE A 210 17.45 11.45 -13.72
N THR A 211 17.15 10.62 -12.72
CA THR A 211 15.78 10.41 -12.24
C THR A 211 15.56 11.14 -10.94
N THR A 212 14.50 11.94 -10.89
CA THR A 212 14.09 12.63 -9.67
C THR A 212 12.64 12.32 -9.36
N ASP A 213 12.27 12.44 -8.09
CA ASP A 213 10.87 12.31 -7.67
C ASP A 213 9.98 13.27 -8.48
N SER A 214 10.41 14.53 -8.61
CA SER A 214 9.72 15.55 -9.40
C SER A 214 9.44 15.12 -10.84
N TYR A 215 10.36 14.40 -11.48
CA TYR A 215 10.18 13.90 -12.85
C TYR A 215 9.06 12.85 -12.91
N ILE A 216 9.07 11.84 -12.04
CA ILE A 216 8.01 10.81 -11.99
C ILE A 216 6.65 11.44 -11.68
N TYR A 217 6.60 12.36 -10.70
CA TYR A 217 5.37 13.06 -10.37
C TYR A 217 4.88 13.94 -11.52
N HIS A 218 5.77 14.63 -12.23
CA HIS A 218 5.42 15.43 -13.39
C HIS A 218 4.79 14.57 -14.49
N LEU A 219 5.43 13.47 -14.88
CA LEU A 219 4.91 12.55 -15.88
C LEU A 219 3.52 12.03 -15.49
N VAL A 220 3.38 11.49 -14.28
CA VAL A 220 2.09 10.96 -13.82
C VAL A 220 1.03 12.05 -13.74
N ARG A 221 1.40 13.29 -13.36
CA ARG A 221 0.45 14.41 -13.28
C ARG A 221 -0.10 14.80 -14.65
N THR A 222 0.62 14.58 -15.75
CA THR A 222 0.09 14.83 -17.11
C THR A 222 -1.16 13.99 -17.41
N CYS A 223 -1.29 12.81 -16.81
CA CYS A 223 -2.47 11.94 -16.93
C CYS A 223 -3.75 12.59 -16.34
N SER A 224 -3.61 13.64 -15.52
CA SER A 224 -4.75 14.38 -14.98
C SER A 224 -5.62 15.02 -16.05
N ARG A 225 -5.03 15.37 -17.20
CA ARG A 225 -5.77 15.90 -18.35
C ARG A 225 -6.66 14.84 -19.00
N ILE A 226 -6.28 13.56 -18.88
CA ILE A 226 -7.03 12.44 -19.43
C ILE A 226 -8.22 12.12 -18.52
N LEU A 227 -7.98 12.01 -17.21
CA LEU A 227 -9.03 11.59 -16.26
C LEU A 227 -9.89 12.75 -15.71
N GLY A 228 -9.61 13.99 -16.09
CA GLY A 228 -10.34 15.18 -15.60
C GLY A 228 -10.17 15.46 -14.11
N ARG A 229 -9.19 14.82 -13.44
CA ARG A 229 -8.90 14.99 -12.00
C ARG A 229 -7.41 14.80 -11.74
N ASN A 230 -6.93 15.29 -10.59
CA ASN A 230 -5.52 15.13 -10.23
C ASN A 230 -5.12 13.65 -10.12
N VAL A 231 -4.04 13.26 -10.79
CA VAL A 231 -3.46 11.91 -10.75
C VAL A 231 -2.08 11.96 -10.09
N SER A 232 -1.80 11.01 -9.21
CA SER A 232 -0.51 10.90 -8.54
C SER A 232 -0.03 9.44 -8.46
N PRO A 233 1.29 9.20 -8.31
CA PRO A 233 1.82 7.84 -8.14
C PRO A 233 1.17 7.06 -6.99
N ARG A 234 0.80 7.75 -5.90
CA ARG A 234 0.08 7.13 -4.78
C ARG A 234 -1.29 6.60 -5.19
N MET A 235 -2.01 7.32 -6.04
CA MET A 235 -3.33 6.92 -6.52
C MET A 235 -3.25 5.70 -7.44
N LEU A 236 -2.22 5.61 -8.29
CA LEU A 236 -1.95 4.44 -9.13
C LEU A 236 -1.68 3.20 -8.26
N ARG A 237 -0.77 3.32 -7.28
CA ARG A 237 -0.46 2.23 -6.33
C ARG A 237 -1.67 1.81 -5.50
N LYS A 238 -2.47 2.77 -5.03
CA LYS A 238 -3.71 2.49 -4.29
C LYS A 238 -4.72 1.77 -5.19
N GLY A 239 -4.79 2.18 -6.45
CA GLY A 239 -5.59 1.55 -7.50
C GLY A 239 -5.32 0.06 -7.60
N LEU A 240 -4.05 -0.35 -7.69
CA LEU A 240 -3.70 -1.76 -7.68
C LEU A 240 -4.13 -2.48 -6.40
N GLY A 241 -3.94 -1.86 -5.24
CA GLY A 241 -4.32 -2.45 -3.95
C GLY A 241 -5.83 -2.69 -3.81
N ILE A 242 -6.65 -1.84 -4.44
CA ILE A 242 -8.12 -1.99 -4.53
C ILE A 242 -8.48 -3.02 -5.60
N HIS A 243 -7.92 -2.91 -6.80
CA HIS A 243 -8.15 -3.84 -7.91
C HIS A 243 -7.86 -5.30 -7.50
N THR A 244 -6.73 -5.54 -6.86
CA THR A 244 -6.36 -6.87 -6.35
C THR A 244 -7.33 -7.39 -5.28
N LYS A 245 -7.96 -6.49 -4.52
CA LYS A 245 -9.03 -6.86 -3.57
C LYS A 245 -10.31 -7.24 -4.30
N GLU A 246 -10.70 -6.47 -5.31
CA GLU A 246 -11.90 -6.70 -6.13
C GLU A 246 -11.79 -8.01 -6.92
N LEU A 247 -10.60 -8.39 -7.36
CA LEU A 247 -10.30 -9.70 -7.95
C LEU A 247 -10.40 -10.87 -6.95
N GLY A 248 -10.54 -10.57 -5.65
CA GLY A 248 -10.58 -11.59 -4.60
C GLY A 248 -9.25 -12.32 -4.41
N LEU A 249 -8.12 -11.63 -4.63
CA LEU A 249 -6.81 -12.17 -4.27
C LEU A 249 -6.68 -12.27 -2.74
N GLN A 250 -6.01 -13.30 -2.29
CA GLN A 250 -5.68 -13.54 -0.88
C GLN A 250 -4.82 -12.37 -0.35
N ASP A 251 -5.02 -12.02 0.92
CA ASP A 251 -4.35 -10.87 1.52
C ASP A 251 -2.82 -11.02 1.52
N GLU A 252 -2.33 -12.25 1.58
CA GLU A 252 -0.92 -12.63 1.50
C GLU A 252 -0.36 -12.27 0.12
N VAL A 253 -1.03 -12.71 -0.95
CA VAL A 253 -0.67 -12.35 -2.33
C VAL A 253 -0.75 -10.85 -2.55
N ARG A 254 -1.78 -10.19 -2.02
CA ARG A 254 -1.91 -8.73 -2.08
C ARG A 254 -0.75 -8.01 -1.37
N ARG A 255 -0.31 -8.49 -0.19
CA ARG A 255 0.84 -7.95 0.53
C ARG A 255 2.14 -8.13 -0.26
N MET A 256 2.32 -9.28 -0.90
CA MET A 256 3.47 -9.56 -1.76
C MET A 256 3.51 -8.64 -2.99
N ILE A 257 2.38 -8.49 -3.69
CA ILE A 257 2.23 -7.57 -4.83
C ILE A 257 2.53 -6.13 -4.42
N MET A 258 2.05 -5.70 -3.25
CA MET A 258 2.31 -4.33 -2.78
C MET A 258 3.72 -4.15 -2.19
N GLY A 259 4.48 -5.20 -1.88
CA GLY A 259 5.74 -5.07 -1.13
C GLY A 259 5.51 -4.48 0.27
N HIS A 260 4.44 -4.91 0.96
CA HIS A 260 4.10 -4.56 2.34
C HIS A 260 4.48 -5.70 3.29
N SER A 261 5.74 -5.76 3.76
CA SER A 261 6.10 -6.58 4.92
C SER A 261 6.07 -5.74 6.20
N ASP A 262 4.93 -5.15 6.59
CA ASP A 262 4.81 -4.67 7.97
C ASP A 262 4.60 -5.88 8.88
N VAL A 263 5.73 -6.34 9.41
CA VAL A 263 5.86 -7.39 10.40
C VAL A 263 5.33 -6.86 11.73
N LYS A 264 4.06 -7.13 12.02
CA LYS A 264 3.59 -7.32 13.40
C LYS A 264 2.48 -8.35 13.59
N THR A 265 2.13 -9.07 12.53
CA THR A 265 1.40 -10.33 12.60
C THR A 265 1.94 -11.23 11.50
N THR A 266 2.16 -12.50 11.85
CA THR A 266 2.57 -13.62 10.97
C THR A 266 4.01 -13.61 10.41
N ILE A 267 5.01 -13.84 11.29
CA ILE A 267 6.42 -14.03 10.87
C ILE A 267 6.93 -15.49 10.82
N GLU A 268 6.26 -16.49 11.39
CA GLU A 268 6.92 -17.83 11.51
C GLU A 268 6.37 -18.94 10.61
N ALA A 269 5.17 -18.81 10.05
CA ALA A 269 4.57 -19.86 9.20
C ALA A 269 4.66 -19.61 7.68
N TYR A 270 5.23 -18.48 7.24
CA TYR A 270 5.01 -17.96 5.87
C TYR A 270 6.28 -17.62 5.07
N SER A 271 7.45 -18.14 5.47
CA SER A 271 8.70 -17.97 4.71
C SER A 271 8.75 -18.77 3.39
N GLU A 272 7.65 -19.43 3.00
CA GLU A 272 7.62 -20.41 1.89
C GLU A 272 6.95 -19.89 0.59
N TYR A 273 6.29 -18.73 0.58
CA TYR A 273 5.63 -18.23 -0.65
C TYR A 273 6.65 -17.69 -1.65
N SER A 274 6.73 -18.33 -2.81
CA SER A 274 7.60 -17.94 -3.93
C SER A 274 6.87 -17.10 -4.99
N VAL A 275 7.62 -16.51 -5.93
CA VAL A 275 7.07 -15.83 -7.11
C VAL A 275 6.09 -16.73 -7.87
N LYS A 276 6.36 -18.04 -7.91
CA LYS A 276 5.49 -19.03 -8.58
C LYS A 276 4.15 -19.20 -7.89
N ASP A 277 4.10 -19.09 -6.56
CA ASP A 277 2.85 -19.26 -5.81
C ASP A 277 1.91 -18.08 -6.02
N VAL A 278 2.47 -16.87 -6.03
CA VAL A 278 1.71 -15.65 -6.35
C VAL A 278 1.25 -15.67 -7.82
N ALA A 279 2.13 -16.03 -8.76
CA ALA A 279 1.77 -16.12 -10.17
C ALA A 279 0.66 -17.13 -10.44
N ARG A 280 0.66 -18.27 -9.73
CA ARG A 280 -0.40 -19.27 -9.80
C ARG A 280 -1.75 -18.70 -9.38
N GLU A 281 -1.79 -17.98 -8.26
CA GLU A 281 -3.04 -17.38 -7.78
C GLU A 281 -3.57 -16.31 -8.75
N ILE A 282 -2.67 -15.44 -9.24
CA ILE A 282 -3.01 -14.45 -10.27
C ILE A 282 -3.60 -15.17 -11.49
N ALA A 283 -2.94 -16.22 -12.00
CA ALA A 283 -3.44 -16.96 -13.17
C ALA A 283 -4.84 -17.55 -12.95
N MET A 284 -5.18 -18.01 -11.74
CA MET A 284 -6.51 -18.55 -11.41
C MET A 284 -7.60 -17.48 -11.34
N LYS A 285 -7.25 -16.22 -11.05
CA LYS A 285 -8.20 -15.12 -10.81
C LYS A 285 -8.24 -14.09 -11.93
N VAL A 286 -7.18 -14.03 -12.75
CA VAL A 286 -6.93 -13.01 -13.78
C VAL A 286 -6.96 -13.61 -15.20
N THR A 287 -7.18 -14.92 -15.36
CA THR A 287 -7.36 -15.49 -16.71
C THR A 287 -8.59 -14.90 -17.41
N PRO A 288 -8.52 -14.71 -18.75
CA PRO A 288 -9.43 -13.84 -19.47
C PRO A 288 -10.82 -14.46 -19.46
N GLN A 289 -11.79 -13.78 -18.84
CA GLN A 289 -13.15 -13.93 -19.32
C GLN A 289 -13.14 -13.51 -20.79
N SER A 290 -13.41 -14.50 -21.64
CA SER A 290 -13.41 -14.41 -23.07
C SER A 290 -14.38 -13.32 -23.55
N GLY A 291 -13.85 -12.30 -24.21
CA GLY A 291 -14.58 -11.43 -25.13
C GLY A 291 -15.48 -10.34 -24.51
N PRO A 292 -15.79 -9.28 -25.28
CA PRO A 292 -16.67 -8.22 -24.83
C PRO A 292 -18.09 -8.76 -24.72
N SER A 293 -18.61 -8.90 -23.50
CA SER A 293 -20.04 -9.13 -23.32
C SER A 293 -20.82 -7.82 -23.46
N PRO A 294 -21.96 -7.84 -24.17
CA PRO A 294 -22.61 -6.65 -24.69
C PRO A 294 -23.24 -5.81 -23.57
N VAL A 295 -23.10 -4.50 -23.75
CA VAL A 295 -23.85 -3.45 -23.04
C VAL A 295 -25.31 -3.85 -22.92
N SER A 296 -25.77 -4.08 -21.69
CA SER A 296 -27.18 -4.19 -21.37
C SER A 296 -27.53 -3.16 -20.31
N ARG A 297 -28.41 -2.24 -20.72
CA ARG A 297 -28.97 -1.14 -19.95
C ARG A 297 -29.69 -1.66 -18.71
N GLY A 298 -29.55 -0.92 -17.62
CA GLY A 298 -30.42 -1.09 -16.45
C GLY A 298 -29.81 -0.46 -15.22
N LYS A 299 -30.18 0.79 -14.94
CA LYS A 299 -30.00 1.39 -13.62
C LYS A 299 -30.72 0.53 -12.59
N GLN A 300 -29.98 -0.12 -11.71
CA GLN A 300 -30.45 -0.45 -10.38
C GLN A 300 -29.30 -0.20 -9.41
N LEU A 301 -29.51 0.79 -8.54
CA LEU A 301 -28.66 1.07 -7.40
C LEU A 301 -28.69 -0.18 -6.51
N TYR A 302 -27.62 -0.98 -6.57
CA TYR A 302 -27.43 -2.07 -5.62
C TYR A 302 -26.80 -1.46 -4.36
N GLU A 303 -27.59 -1.37 -3.30
CA GLU A 303 -27.06 -1.19 -1.94
C GLU A 303 -26.07 -2.33 -1.65
N PRO A 304 -24.94 -2.08 -0.96
CA PRO A 304 -23.99 -3.13 -0.66
C PRO A 304 -24.60 -4.09 0.37
N GLN A 305 -25.21 -5.16 -0.12
CA GLN A 305 -25.55 -6.30 0.72
C GLN A 305 -24.26 -6.94 1.21
N ASN A 306 -24.10 -7.00 2.53
CA ASN A 306 -23.07 -7.74 3.25
C ASN A 306 -22.92 -9.16 2.66
N MET A 307 -21.90 -9.39 1.85
CA MET A 307 -21.50 -10.72 1.41
C MET A 307 -20.05 -10.98 1.83
N ASN A 308 -19.90 -11.65 2.97
CA ASN A 308 -18.85 -12.62 3.34
C ASN A 308 -18.72 -12.78 4.87
N GLN A 309 -19.86 -12.98 5.56
CA GLN A 309 -19.83 -13.54 6.91
C GLN A 309 -20.10 -15.04 6.78
N GLU A 310 -19.03 -15.85 6.75
CA GLU A 310 -19.14 -17.29 6.91
C GLU A 310 -19.36 -17.59 8.41
N GLN A 311 -19.90 -18.75 8.75
CA GLN A 311 -20.01 -19.20 10.13
C GLN A 311 -18.95 -20.26 10.41
N CYS A 312 -18.32 -20.17 11.58
CA CYS A 312 -17.38 -21.18 12.04
C CYS A 312 -18.09 -22.55 12.11
N PRO A 313 -17.58 -23.59 11.42
CA PRO A 313 -18.19 -24.92 11.43
C PRO A 313 -18.13 -25.62 12.80
N PHE A 314 -17.41 -25.06 13.78
CA PHE A 314 -17.28 -25.63 15.13
C PHE A 314 -18.12 -24.91 16.19
N CYS A 315 -18.22 -23.58 16.14
CA CYS A 315 -18.90 -22.80 17.17
C CYS A 315 -20.02 -21.89 16.65
N GLY A 316 -20.22 -21.80 15.34
CA GLY A 316 -21.23 -20.95 14.71
C GLY A 316 -20.93 -19.44 14.74
N GLY A 317 -19.83 -19.02 15.38
CA GLY A 317 -19.40 -17.61 15.40
C GLY A 317 -19.07 -17.09 14.00
N GLY A 318 -19.35 -15.81 13.74
CA GLY A 318 -19.08 -15.18 12.45
C GLY A 318 -17.58 -15.13 12.16
N VAL A 319 -17.20 -15.55 10.96
CA VAL A 319 -15.80 -15.60 10.51
C VAL A 319 -15.68 -15.03 9.10
N GLU A 320 -14.56 -14.36 8.84
CA GLU A 320 -14.23 -13.89 7.49
C GLU A 320 -13.63 -15.04 6.66
N HIS A 321 -13.81 -14.99 5.35
CA HIS A 321 -13.45 -16.07 4.42
C HIS A 321 -11.96 -16.49 4.44
N ASN A 322 -11.07 -15.58 4.83
CA ASN A 322 -9.61 -15.73 4.88
C ASN A 322 -9.09 -16.14 6.28
N MET A 323 -9.96 -16.29 7.29
CA MET A 323 -9.53 -16.64 8.65
C MET A 323 -9.10 -18.10 8.73
N LEU A 324 -7.86 -18.34 9.16
CA LEU A 324 -7.35 -19.69 9.43
C LEU A 324 -7.87 -20.26 10.74
N LEU A 325 -7.98 -19.41 11.76
CA LEU A 325 -8.49 -19.73 13.08
C LEU A 325 -9.78 -18.95 13.34
N CYS A 326 -10.76 -19.60 13.95
CA CYS A 326 -11.94 -18.89 14.44
C CYS A 326 -11.55 -18.00 15.64
N PRO A 327 -11.83 -16.69 15.63
CA PRO A 327 -11.53 -15.79 16.75
C PRO A 327 -12.40 -16.05 17.99
N HIS A 328 -13.47 -16.82 17.85
CA HIS A 328 -14.39 -17.14 18.96
C HIS A 328 -14.02 -18.43 19.70
N CYS A 329 -13.59 -19.47 18.98
CA CYS A 329 -13.32 -20.78 19.57
C CYS A 329 -11.91 -21.32 19.30
N TRP A 330 -11.07 -20.54 18.60
CA TRP A 330 -9.67 -20.85 18.31
C TRP A 330 -9.43 -22.14 17.52
N GLN A 331 -10.47 -22.71 16.89
CA GLN A 331 -10.34 -23.87 16.02
C GLN A 331 -9.82 -23.46 14.65
N GLU A 332 -8.99 -24.31 14.05
CA GLU A 332 -8.62 -24.21 12.64
C GLU A 332 -9.85 -24.44 11.78
N ILE A 333 -10.25 -23.45 10.98
CA ILE A 333 -11.46 -23.47 10.15
C ILE A 333 -11.15 -23.59 8.65
N LYS A 334 -9.91 -23.28 8.25
CA LYS A 334 -9.42 -23.40 6.86
C LYS A 334 -8.12 -24.21 6.83
N LEU A 335 -7.94 -25.01 5.79
CA LEU A 335 -6.70 -25.70 5.44
C LEU A 335 -6.10 -25.07 4.19
N ILE A 336 -4.78 -25.17 4.03
CA ILE A 336 -4.10 -24.83 2.78
C ILE A 336 -4.00 -26.11 1.96
N CYS A 337 -4.56 -26.11 0.75
CA CYS A 337 -4.46 -27.25 -0.16
C CYS A 337 -2.97 -27.51 -0.51
N GLU A 338 -2.47 -28.72 -0.28
CA GLU A 338 -1.06 -29.05 -0.56
C GLU A 338 -0.69 -28.91 -2.04
N ASN A 339 -1.65 -29.16 -2.94
CA ASN A 339 -1.47 -29.07 -4.39
C ASN A 339 -1.48 -27.61 -4.91
N CYS A 340 -2.58 -26.86 -4.69
CA CYS A 340 -2.75 -25.53 -5.27
C CYS A 340 -2.56 -24.36 -4.30
N LYS A 341 -2.33 -24.63 -3.02
CA LYS A 341 -2.14 -23.65 -1.94
C LYS A 341 -3.33 -22.72 -1.67
N GLY A 342 -4.53 -23.05 -2.18
CA GLY A 342 -5.76 -22.32 -1.86
C GLY A 342 -6.33 -22.68 -0.49
N PHE A 343 -6.98 -21.72 0.18
CA PHE A 343 -7.70 -21.96 1.43
C PHE A 343 -9.00 -22.73 1.20
N ILE A 344 -9.12 -23.88 1.83
CA ILE A 344 -10.26 -24.78 1.71
C ILE A 344 -10.84 -25.03 3.10
N ASN A 345 -12.15 -25.25 3.20
CA ASN A 345 -12.75 -25.53 4.50
C ASN A 345 -12.26 -26.88 5.05
N VAL A 346 -12.01 -26.95 6.36
CA VAL A 346 -11.53 -28.18 7.06
C VAL A 346 -12.45 -29.40 6.88
N GLY A 347 -13.73 -29.19 6.56
CA GLY A 347 -14.70 -30.24 6.29
C GLY A 347 -14.68 -30.80 4.87
N TRP A 348 -13.95 -30.17 3.95
CA TRP A 348 -14.00 -30.54 2.54
C TRP A 348 -13.08 -31.72 2.23
N LYS A 349 -13.60 -32.69 1.47
CA LYS A 349 -12.85 -33.88 1.03
C LYS A 349 -11.99 -33.61 -0.20
N LYS A 350 -12.39 -32.63 -1.01
CA LYS A 350 -11.69 -32.19 -2.22
C LYS A 350 -11.49 -30.69 -2.23
N CYS A 351 -10.37 -30.26 -2.80
CA CYS A 351 -10.11 -28.86 -3.05
C CYS A 351 -10.97 -28.36 -4.21
N VAL A 352 -11.81 -27.34 -3.98
CA VAL A 352 -12.66 -26.75 -5.03
C VAL A 352 -11.88 -26.04 -6.13
N TYR A 353 -10.60 -25.73 -5.89
CA TYR A 353 -9.76 -24.98 -6.81
C TYR A 353 -8.97 -25.87 -7.77
N CYS A 354 -8.62 -27.09 -7.36
CA CYS A 354 -7.79 -27.98 -8.19
C CYS A 354 -8.25 -29.45 -8.20
N GLY A 355 -9.34 -29.79 -7.51
CA GLY A 355 -9.90 -31.15 -7.47
C GLY A 355 -9.11 -32.18 -6.66
N ALA A 356 -7.94 -31.80 -6.12
CA ALA A 356 -7.10 -32.69 -5.32
C ALA A 356 -7.77 -33.09 -3.99
N ASP A 357 -7.49 -34.31 -3.53
CA ASP A 357 -7.97 -34.78 -2.24
C ASP A 357 -7.29 -34.02 -1.09
N VAL A 358 -8.09 -33.67 -0.08
CA VAL A 358 -7.63 -32.90 1.08
C VAL A 358 -7.05 -33.86 2.11
N LYS A 359 -5.72 -33.88 2.24
CA LYS A 359 -5.05 -34.62 3.29
C LYS A 359 -5.20 -33.87 4.61
N LYS A 360 -5.91 -34.46 5.58
CA LYS A 360 -5.99 -33.92 6.95
C LYS A 360 -4.65 -34.21 7.65
N LYS A 361 -3.98 -33.18 8.16
CA LYS A 361 -2.85 -33.39 9.09
C LYS A 361 -3.39 -34.09 10.35
N PRO A 362 -2.67 -35.08 10.93
CA PRO A 362 -3.05 -35.63 12.22
C PRO A 362 -3.06 -34.52 13.27
N LYS A 363 -4.05 -34.53 14.17
CA LYS A 363 -4.16 -33.56 15.26
C LYS A 363 -2.84 -33.56 16.05
N TYR A 364 -2.21 -32.39 16.19
CA TYR A 364 -1.05 -32.22 17.05
C TYR A 364 -1.53 -32.40 18.50
N GLU A 365 -1.26 -33.56 19.11
CA GLU A 365 -1.39 -33.72 20.56
C GLU A 365 -0.31 -32.86 21.20
N LYS A 366 -0.71 -31.74 21.85
CA LYS A 366 0.20 -30.97 22.68
C LYS A 366 0.67 -31.86 23.83
N GLY A 367 1.87 -32.41 23.69
CA GLY A 367 2.65 -32.93 24.82
C GLY A 367 2.93 -31.78 25.78
N LEU A 368 2.21 -31.76 26.90
CA LEU A 368 2.65 -31.10 28.13
C LEU A 368 3.65 -32.05 28.80
N THR A 369 4.93 -31.75 28.67
CA THR A 369 5.99 -32.12 29.63
C THR A 369 6.99 -31.00 29.68
#